data_AF-A0A562GNQ7-F1
#
_entry.id   AF-A0A562GNQ7-F1
#
_cell.length_a   1.000
_cell.length_b   1.000
_cell.length_c   1.000
_cell.angle_alpha   90.00
_cell.angle_beta   90.00
_cell.angle_gamma   90.00
#
_symmetry.space_group_name_H-M   'P 1'
#
loop_
_entity.id
_entity.type
_entity.pdbx_description
1 polymer ?
#
loop_
_entity_poly.entity_id
_entity_poly.type
_entity_poly.pdbx_seq_one_letter_code
_entity_poly.pdbx_strand_id
1 'polypeptide(L)'
;MTISVAVLALLVIWSLYKWFVLTVIQPLELMAEALVLFVLIERTSAKYTYEMDKKVLRLTKCGLLGKRSHEVPYSDIFGVYRYKPQLMGVLKFRRTYRFHSALDGRDVWTLAYTAVGLRGIIENRRFYFKPGAKLLMALQELPGKIIMSEEQVIKSVLSKSKDK
;
A
#
# COMPACT_ATOMS: atom_id res chain seq x y z
N MET A 1 -18.72 -3.49 0.13
CA MET A 1 -17.91 -4.63 -0.37
C MET A 1 -18.48 -5.99 0.05
N THR A 2 -19.02 -6.12 1.26
CA THR A 2 -19.73 -7.35 1.71
C THR A 2 -20.88 -7.75 0.79
N ILE A 3 -21.69 -6.78 0.35
CA ILE A 3 -22.81 -7.01 -0.59
C ILE A 3 -22.30 -7.56 -1.94
N SER A 4 -21.23 -6.98 -2.49
CA SER A 4 -20.64 -7.43 -3.76
C SER A 4 -20.10 -8.86 -3.69
N VAL A 5 -19.47 -9.23 -2.57
CA VAL A 5 -18.99 -10.60 -2.34
C VAL A 5 -20.16 -11.58 -2.23
N ALA A 6 -21.24 -11.20 -1.53
CA ALA A 6 -22.43 -12.04 -1.41
C ALA A 6 -23.13 -12.27 -2.75
N VAL A 7 -23.27 -11.23 -3.58
CA VAL A 7 -23.87 -11.35 -4.93
C VAL A 7 -23.03 -12.26 -5.83
N LEU A 8 -21.70 -12.10 -5.82
CA LEU A 8 -20.80 -12.96 -6.61
C LEU A 8 -20.82 -14.41 -6.14
N ALA A 9 -20.89 -14.65 -4.83
CA ALA A 9 -21.05 -16.01 -4.31
C ALA A 9 -22.36 -16.65 -4.78
N LEU A 10 -23.45 -15.88 -4.85
CA LEU A 10 -24.74 -16.36 -5.33
C LEU A 10 -24.71 -16.67 -6.83
N LEU A 11 -24.00 -15.87 -7.63
CA LEU A 11 -23.75 -16.14 -9.05
C LEU A 11 -22.96 -17.44 -9.26
N VAL A 12 -21.90 -17.67 -8.48
CA VAL A 12 -21.13 -18.93 -8.54
C VAL A 12 -22.03 -20.13 -8.19
N ILE A 13 -22.87 -20.01 -7.16
CA ILE A 13 -23.82 -21.07 -6.78
C ILE A 13 -24.82 -21.32 -7.92
N TRP A 14 -25.31 -20.26 -8.56
CA TRP A 14 -26.19 -20.36 -9.71
C TRP A 14 -25.52 -21.02 -10.92
N SER A 15 -24.25 -20.67 -11.20
CA SER A 15 -23.47 -21.31 -12.27
C SER A 15 -23.22 -22.79 -12.00
N LEU A 16 -22.99 -23.17 -10.74
CA LEU A 16 -22.89 -24.58 -10.34
C LEU A 16 -24.23 -25.31 -10.49
N TYR A 17 -25.34 -24.67 -10.13
CA TYR A 17 -26.69 -25.23 -10.32
C TYR A 17 -27.00 -25.47 -11.81
N LYS A 18 -26.68 -24.51 -12.70
CA LYS A 18 -26.80 -24.69 -14.16
C LYS A 18 -26.02 -25.92 -14.65
N TRP A 19 -24.83 -26.14 -14.10
CA TRP A 19 -23.97 -27.23 -14.53
C TRP A 19 -24.50 -28.59 -14.06
N PHE A 20 -24.85 -28.74 -12.78
CA PHE A 20 -25.24 -30.04 -12.21
C PHE A 20 -26.69 -30.44 -12.51
N VAL A 21 -27.62 -29.48 -12.56
CA VAL A 21 -29.06 -29.76 -12.70
C VAL A 21 -29.52 -29.56 -14.14
N LEU A 22 -29.13 -28.45 -14.76
CA LEU A 22 -29.58 -28.09 -16.11
C LEU A 22 -28.66 -28.66 -17.22
N THR A 23 -27.55 -29.33 -16.86
CA THR A 23 -26.53 -29.86 -17.79
C THR A 23 -25.99 -28.83 -18.81
N VAL A 24 -26.09 -27.54 -18.49
CA VAL A 24 -25.54 -26.45 -19.31
C VAL A 24 -24.09 -26.21 -18.89
N ILE A 25 -23.15 -26.57 -19.76
CA ILE A 25 -21.70 -26.55 -19.45
C ILE A 25 -21.09 -25.23 -19.94
N GLN A 26 -20.84 -24.29 -19.02
CA GLN A 26 -20.21 -22.99 -19.29
C GLN A 26 -18.95 -22.80 -18.42
N PRO A 27 -17.84 -23.49 -18.73
CA PRO A 27 -16.67 -23.52 -17.86
C PRO A 27 -15.94 -22.16 -17.78
N LEU A 28 -16.02 -21.34 -18.84
CA LEU A 28 -15.39 -20.03 -18.87
C LEU A 28 -16.07 -19.05 -17.89
N GLU A 29 -17.39 -19.09 -17.79
CA GLU A 29 -18.18 -18.24 -16.88
C GLU A 29 -17.82 -18.55 -15.42
N LEU A 30 -17.87 -19.84 -15.06
CA LEU A 30 -17.50 -20.29 -13.71
C LEU A 30 -16.05 -19.94 -13.35
N MET A 31 -15.11 -20.12 -14.29
CA MET A 31 -13.71 -19.77 -14.06
C MET A 31 -13.54 -18.26 -13.81
N ALA A 32 -14.22 -17.42 -14.60
CA ALA A 32 -14.15 -15.97 -14.43
C ALA A 32 -14.74 -15.53 -13.09
N GLU A 33 -15.91 -16.06 -12.72
CA GLU A 33 -16.56 -15.75 -11.42
C GLU A 33 -15.70 -16.20 -10.24
N ALA A 34 -15.15 -17.41 -10.29
CA ALA A 34 -14.26 -17.94 -9.26
C ALA A 34 -12.99 -17.09 -9.12
N LEU A 35 -12.40 -16.64 -10.23
CA LEU A 35 -11.21 -15.78 -10.21
C LEU A 35 -11.52 -14.41 -9.61
N VAL A 36 -12.65 -13.80 -9.97
CA VAL A 36 -13.08 -12.51 -9.38
C VAL A 36 -13.32 -12.66 -7.88
N LEU A 37 -14.01 -13.72 -7.45
CA LEU A 37 -14.27 -13.99 -6.04
C LEU A 37 -12.96 -14.20 -5.26
N PHE A 38 -12.02 -14.96 -5.82
CA PHE A 38 -10.69 -15.18 -5.24
C PHE A 38 -9.93 -13.87 -5.05
N VAL A 39 -9.88 -13.01 -6.07
CA VAL A 39 -9.22 -11.69 -5.99
C VAL A 39 -9.87 -10.81 -4.92
N LEU A 40 -11.19 -10.83 -4.79
CA LEU A 40 -11.89 -10.07 -3.76
C LEU A 40 -11.55 -10.56 -2.35
N ILE A 41 -11.53 -11.89 -2.14
CA ILE A 41 -11.18 -12.51 -0.85
C ILE A 41 -9.73 -12.18 -0.47
N GLU A 42 -8.80 -12.25 -1.43
CA GLU A 42 -7.40 -11.88 -1.18
C GLU A 42 -7.29 -10.41 -0.77
N ARG A 43 -8.02 -9.52 -1.45
CA ARG A 43 -8.02 -8.09 -1.19
C ARG A 43 -8.67 -7.73 0.16
N THR A 44 -9.71 -8.45 0.59
CA THR A 44 -10.32 -8.29 1.93
C THR A 44 -9.44 -8.82 3.04
N SER A 45 -8.71 -9.90 2.79
CA SER A 45 -7.93 -10.61 3.81
C SER A 45 -6.57 -9.98 4.08
N ALA A 46 -6.14 -9.03 3.23
CA ALA A 46 -4.88 -8.32 3.39
C ALA A 46 -4.87 -7.48 4.68
N LYS A 47 -4.08 -7.91 5.66
CA LYS A 47 -3.80 -7.18 6.90
C LYS A 47 -2.48 -6.43 6.75
N TYR A 48 -2.49 -5.18 7.18
CA TYR A 48 -1.31 -4.30 7.17
C TYR A 48 -0.97 -3.95 8.60
N THR A 49 0.25 -4.27 9.02
CA THR A 49 0.77 -3.88 10.33
C THR A 49 1.94 -2.93 10.15
N TYR A 50 2.00 -1.93 11.03
CA TYR A 50 3.05 -0.94 11.07
C TYR A 50 3.65 -0.97 12.46
N GLU A 51 4.93 -1.31 12.54
CA GLU A 51 5.67 -1.40 13.79
C GLU A 51 6.78 -0.35 13.74
N MET A 52 6.80 0.52 14.75
CA MET A 52 7.91 1.45 14.96
C MET A 52 8.88 0.80 15.95
N ASP A 53 10.08 0.47 15.47
CA ASP A 53 11.19 0.06 16.31
C ASP A 53 12.05 1.30 16.66
N LYS A 54 13.11 1.14 17.46
CA LYS A 54 14.00 2.22 17.89
C LYS A 54 14.75 2.91 16.74
N LYS A 55 15.04 2.18 15.66
CA LYS A 55 15.86 2.66 14.53
C LYS A 55 15.20 2.53 13.16
N VAL A 56 14.17 1.69 13.06
CA VAL A 56 13.53 1.32 11.79
C VAL A 56 12.01 1.35 11.92
N LEU A 57 11.36 1.77 10.84
CA LEU A 57 9.94 1.56 10.63
C LEU A 57 9.74 0.26 9.84
N ARG A 58 9.05 -0.71 10.42
CA ARG A 58 8.72 -1.97 9.76
C ARG A 58 7.27 -1.94 9.28
N LEU A 59 7.08 -2.06 7.97
CA LEU A 59 5.77 -2.23 7.35
C LEU A 59 5.61 -3.67 6.92
N THR A 60 4.59 -4.35 7.43
CA THR A 60 4.30 -5.74 7.07
C THR A 60 2.93 -5.83 6.42
N LYS A 61 2.88 -6.47 5.25
CA LYS A 61 1.66 -6.91 4.59
C LYS A 61 1.53 -8.42 4.78
N CYS A 62 0.47 -8.85 5.44
CA CYS A 62 0.05 -10.24 5.53
C CYS A 62 -1.16 -10.43 4.61
N GLY A 63 -1.00 -11.21 3.54
CA GLY A 63 -2.10 -11.61 2.66
C GLY A 63 -2.31 -13.13 2.69
N LEU A 64 -3.26 -13.61 1.89
CA LEU A 64 -3.49 -15.06 1.73
C LEU A 64 -2.25 -15.76 1.13
N LEU A 65 -1.55 -15.08 0.22
CA LEU A 65 -0.36 -15.59 -0.49
C LEU A 65 0.96 -15.39 0.28
N GLY A 66 0.90 -15.03 1.57
CA GLY A 66 2.05 -14.93 2.45
C GLY A 66 2.33 -13.54 3.04
N LYS A 67 3.47 -13.44 3.73
CA LYS A 67 3.91 -12.25 4.47
C LYS A 67 5.03 -11.53 3.73
N ARG A 68 4.88 -10.23 3.50
CA ARG A 68 5.94 -9.36 2.96
C ARG A 68 6.22 -8.23 3.95
N SER A 69 7.46 -8.15 4.43
CA SER A 69 7.93 -7.08 5.32
C SER A 69 8.91 -6.17 4.60
N HIS A 70 8.83 -4.87 4.88
CA HIS A 70 9.83 -3.89 4.50
C HIS A 70 10.26 -3.11 5.74
N GLU A 71 11.56 -2.91 5.86
CA GLU A 71 12.17 -2.12 6.91
C GLU A 71 12.76 -0.86 6.31
N VAL A 72 12.47 0.28 6.93
CA VAL A 72 12.95 1.59 6.51
C VAL A 72 13.65 2.24 7.70
N PRO A 73 14.97 2.47 7.64
CA PRO A 73 15.68 3.23 8.66
C PRO A 73 15.18 4.67 8.75
N TYR A 74 15.05 5.21 9.96
CA TYR A 74 14.59 6.59 10.14
C TYR A 74 15.52 7.64 9.52
N SER A 75 16.82 7.34 9.44
CA SER A 75 17.84 8.20 8.80
C SER A 75 17.58 8.46 7.32
N ASP A 76 16.90 7.51 6.67
CA ASP A 76 16.69 7.51 5.22
C ASP A 76 15.37 8.18 4.84
N ILE A 77 14.51 8.43 5.83
CA ILE A 77 13.24 9.10 5.65
C ILE A 77 13.47 10.59 5.59
N PHE A 78 13.07 11.20 4.49
CA PHE A 78 13.19 12.66 4.32
C PHE A 78 11.82 13.36 4.36
N GLY A 79 10.71 12.62 4.40
CA GLY A 79 9.40 13.22 4.65
C GLY A 79 8.24 12.24 4.74
N VAL A 80 7.27 12.58 5.59
CA VAL A 80 5.95 11.95 5.72
C VAL A 80 4.89 13.03 5.55
N TYR A 81 3.96 12.84 4.62
CA TYR A 81 2.95 13.85 4.31
C TYR A 81 1.63 13.21 3.92
N ARG A 82 0.53 13.95 4.10
CA ARG A 82 -0.80 13.50 3.64
C ARG A 82 -0.78 13.42 2.11
N TYR A 83 -1.22 12.28 1.57
CA TYR A 83 -1.28 12.09 0.12
C TYR A 83 -2.25 13.08 -0.51
N LYS A 84 -1.77 13.81 -1.52
CA LYS A 84 -2.61 14.59 -2.42
C LYS A 84 -2.44 14.05 -3.84
N PRO A 85 -3.52 13.79 -4.57
CA PRO A 85 -3.42 13.39 -5.97
C PRO A 85 -2.91 14.57 -6.79
N GLN A 86 -1.62 14.54 -7.16
CA GLN A 86 -1.01 15.52 -8.05
C GLN A 86 -0.69 14.89 -9.41
N LEU A 87 -0.95 15.61 -10.49
CA LEU A 87 -0.75 15.16 -11.87
C LEU A 87 0.74 15.00 -12.24
N MET A 88 1.61 15.88 -11.71
CA MET A 88 3.06 15.79 -11.88
C MET A 88 3.77 16.22 -10.61
N GLY A 89 4.47 15.28 -9.96
CA GLY A 89 5.34 15.57 -8.83
C GLY A 89 6.72 16.02 -9.29
N VAL A 90 7.26 17.07 -8.66
CA VAL A 90 8.64 17.55 -8.89
C VAL A 90 9.67 16.47 -8.54
N LEU A 91 9.35 15.62 -7.56
CA LEU A 91 10.21 14.51 -7.15
C LEU A 91 9.89 13.23 -7.95
N LYS A 92 10.87 12.72 -8.69
CA LYS A 92 10.76 11.43 -9.38
C LYS A 92 10.98 10.28 -8.38
N PHE A 93 9.91 9.54 -8.08
CA PHE A 93 9.98 8.31 -7.30
C PHE A 93 10.14 7.11 -8.23
N ARG A 94 11.20 6.31 -8.07
CA ARG A 94 11.43 5.13 -8.91
C ARG A 94 10.54 3.95 -8.52
N ARG A 95 10.25 3.79 -7.24
CA ARG A 95 9.38 2.71 -6.73
C ARG A 95 8.29 3.26 -5.82
N THR A 96 7.08 2.76 -6.01
CA THR A 96 5.90 3.09 -5.21
C THR A 96 5.30 1.81 -4.64
N TYR A 97 5.21 1.75 -3.31
CA TYR A 97 4.67 0.61 -2.61
C TYR A 97 3.33 0.97 -1.96
N ARG A 98 2.31 0.14 -2.17
CA ARG A 98 0.96 0.33 -1.62
C ARG A 98 0.77 -0.58 -0.41
N PHE A 99 0.96 -0.02 0.78
CA PHE A 99 0.79 -0.67 2.08
C PHE A 99 -0.45 -0.14 2.80
N HIS A 100 -1.57 -0.08 2.10
CA HIS A 100 -2.86 0.26 2.69
C HIS A 100 -3.96 -0.58 2.06
N SER A 101 -5.01 -0.83 2.85
CA SER A 101 -6.22 -1.44 2.33
C SER A 101 -7.06 -0.40 1.59
N ALA A 102 -7.65 -0.81 0.47
CA ALA A 102 -8.64 -0.03 -0.26
C ALA A 102 -9.97 0.10 0.52
N LEU A 103 -10.20 -0.81 1.47
CA LEU A 103 -11.41 -0.85 2.30
C LEU A 103 -11.36 0.08 3.51
N ASP A 104 -10.16 0.51 3.89
CA ASP A 104 -10.00 1.41 5.02
C ASP A 104 -10.44 2.82 4.60
N GLY A 105 -11.33 3.46 5.35
CA GLY A 105 -11.80 4.82 5.06
C GLY A 105 -10.83 5.94 5.46
N ARG A 106 -9.72 5.61 6.14
CA ARG A 106 -8.76 6.61 6.63
C ARG A 106 -7.98 7.27 5.51
N ASP A 107 -7.48 8.47 5.81
CA ASP A 107 -6.59 9.23 4.93
C ASP A 107 -5.31 8.45 4.60
N VAL A 108 -4.92 8.50 3.33
CA VAL A 108 -3.65 7.93 2.88
C VAL A 108 -2.52 8.92 3.19
N TRP A 109 -1.46 8.39 3.76
CA TRP A 109 -0.21 9.11 3.99
C TRP A 109 0.90 8.55 3.11
N THR A 110 1.81 9.41 2.72
CA THR A 110 2.99 9.09 1.92
C THR A 110 4.22 9.21 2.79
N LEU A 111 5.01 8.14 2.84
CA LEU A 111 6.35 8.16 3.43
C LEU A 111 7.36 8.09 2.31
N ALA A 112 8.20 9.11 2.21
CA ALA A 112 9.23 9.29 1.21
C ALA A 112 10.61 9.04 1.83
N TYR A 113 11.37 8.15 1.23
CA TYR A 113 12.67 7.73 1.75
C TYR A 113 13.64 7.42 0.60
N THR A 114 14.93 7.57 0.88
CA THR A 114 15.99 7.18 -0.05
C THR A 114 16.42 5.76 0.23
N ALA A 115 16.67 4.95 -0.79
CA ALA A 115 17.25 3.63 -0.60
C ALA A 115 18.26 3.31 -1.69
N VAL A 116 19.24 2.50 -1.35
CA VAL A 116 20.22 2.02 -2.33
C VAL A 116 19.51 1.03 -3.28
N GLY A 117 19.62 1.33 -4.57
CA GLY A 117 19.08 0.54 -5.68
C GLY A 117 19.97 -0.64 -6.07
N LEU A 118 19.49 -1.38 -7.06
CA LEU A 118 20.33 -2.35 -7.77
C LEU A 118 21.42 -1.56 -8.52
N ARG A 119 22.70 -1.87 -8.28
CA ARG A 119 23.90 -1.16 -8.77
C ARG A 119 24.39 0.04 -7.92
N GLY A 120 23.96 0.16 -6.66
CA GLY A 120 24.51 1.17 -5.75
C GLY A 120 23.98 2.60 -5.98
N ILE A 121 23.08 2.79 -6.94
CA ILE A 121 22.47 4.09 -7.23
C ILE A 121 21.44 4.42 -6.14
N ILE A 122 21.52 5.62 -5.55
CA ILE A 122 20.53 6.08 -4.58
C ILE A 122 19.22 6.39 -5.32
N GLU A 123 18.14 5.74 -4.90
CA GLU A 123 16.81 5.89 -5.51
C GLU A 123 15.80 6.41 -4.48
N ASN A 124 14.96 7.36 -4.90
CA ASN A 124 13.83 7.81 -4.11
C ASN A 124 12.69 6.79 -4.22
N ARG A 125 12.18 6.35 -3.07
CA ARG A 125 11.07 5.40 -2.95
C ARG A 125 9.98 6.01 -2.07
N ARG A 126 8.75 5.52 -2.26
CA ARG A 126 7.62 5.93 -1.42
C ARG A 126 6.71 4.79 -1.01
N PHE A 127 6.20 4.89 0.19
CA PHE A 127 5.14 4.04 0.72
C PHE A 127 3.84 4.83 0.88
N TYR A 128 2.74 4.26 0.41
CA TYR A 128 1.41 4.70 0.75
C TYR A 128 0.83 3.82 1.84
N PHE A 129 0.51 4.42 2.97
CA PHE A 129 0.03 3.72 4.16
C PHE A 129 -1.07 4.52 4.85
N LYS A 130 -1.82 3.87 5.73
CA LYS A 130 -2.89 4.48 6.52
C LYS A 130 -2.55 4.39 8.00
N PRO A 131 -1.80 5.35 8.55
CA PRO A 131 -1.38 5.31 9.93
C PRO A 131 -2.57 5.52 10.88
N GLY A 132 -2.52 4.87 12.04
CA GLY A 132 -3.41 5.22 13.16
C GLY A 132 -2.93 6.47 13.89
N ALA A 133 -3.78 7.09 14.70
CA ALA A 133 -3.45 8.31 15.46
C ALA A 133 -2.19 8.14 16.32
N LYS A 134 -2.05 7.00 17.02
CA LYS A 134 -0.87 6.68 17.84
C LYS A 134 0.43 6.67 17.02
N LEU A 135 0.37 6.13 15.80
CA LEU A 135 1.55 6.03 14.92
C LEU A 135 1.90 7.39 14.32
N LEU A 136 0.91 8.23 14.01
CA LEU A 136 1.16 9.60 13.60
C LEU A 136 1.84 10.41 14.70
N MET A 137 1.38 10.30 15.94
CA MET A 137 2.01 10.96 17.10
C MET A 137 3.46 10.48 17.27
N ALA A 138 3.70 9.17 17.23
CA ALA A 138 5.05 8.62 17.33
C ALA A 138 5.98 9.08 16.20
N LEU A 139 5.48 9.23 14.97
CA LEU A 139 6.24 9.80 13.85
C LEU A 139 6.55 11.30 14.04
N GLN A 140 5.72 12.02 14.79
CA GLN A 140 5.92 13.44 15.09
C GLN A 140 6.98 13.66 16.17
N GLU A 141 7.13 12.71 17.09
CA GLU A 141 8.12 12.73 18.17
C GLU A 141 9.55 12.40 17.69
N LEU A 142 9.71 11.87 16.47
CA LEU A 142 11.02 11.57 15.92
C LEU A 142 11.86 12.84 15.69
N PRO A 143 13.17 12.81 16.04
CA PRO A 143 14.04 13.95 15.89
C PRO A 143 14.25 14.30 14.41
N GLY A 144 13.94 15.55 14.06
CA GLY A 144 13.88 16.02 12.67
C GLY A 144 12.47 15.85 12.14
N LYS A 145 11.66 16.92 12.20
CA LYS A 145 10.23 16.96 11.84
C LYS A 145 9.96 16.24 10.52
N ILE A 146 9.59 14.97 10.58
CA ILE A 146 9.34 14.12 9.40
C ILE A 146 7.99 14.48 8.78
N ILE A 147 7.04 14.91 9.62
CA ILE A 147 5.73 15.39 9.18
C ILE A 147 5.89 16.80 8.61
N MET A 148 6.03 16.88 7.28
CA MET A 148 6.18 18.13 6.55
C MET A 148 5.15 18.21 5.43
N SER A 149 4.89 19.42 4.94
CA SER A 149 4.14 19.55 3.68
C SER A 149 4.95 18.99 2.51
N GLU A 150 4.27 18.47 1.49
CA GLU A 150 4.92 17.92 0.29
C GLU A 150 5.93 18.91 -0.33
N GLU A 151 5.61 20.20 -0.33
CA GLU A 151 6.48 21.27 -0.83
C GLU A 151 7.77 21.44 -0.01
N GLN A 152 7.70 21.33 1.32
CA GLN A 152 8.88 21.40 2.18
C GLN A 152 9.80 20.20 1.96
N VAL A 153 9.22 19.02 1.77
CA VAL A 153 9.95 17.79 1.43
C VAL A 153 10.65 17.94 0.08
N ILE A 154 9.98 18.51 -0.92
CA ILE A 154 10.58 18.77 -2.23
C ILE A 154 11.75 19.75 -2.10
N LYS A 155 11.57 20.85 -1.35
CA LYS A 155 12.63 21.84 -1.11
C LYS A 155 13.87 21.24 -0.44
N SER A 156 13.67 20.41 0.59
CA SER A 156 14.79 19.79 1.33
C SER A 156 15.58 18.80 0.49
N VAL A 157 14.93 18.04 -0.38
CA VAL A 157 15.63 17.13 -1.29
C VAL A 157 16.37 17.90 -2.38
N LEU A 158 15.75 18.95 -2.94
CA LEU A 158 16.38 19.77 -3.97
C LEU A 158 17.60 20.53 -3.43
N SER A 159 17.54 21.10 -2.22
CA SER A 159 18.70 21.76 -1.61
C SER A 159 19.85 20.76 -1.39
N LYS A 160 19.55 19.56 -0.89
CA LYS A 160 20.55 18.51 -0.68
C LYS A 160 21.20 18.00 -1.98
N SER A 161 20.50 18.12 -3.12
CA SER A 161 21.06 17.80 -4.42
C SER A 161 21.96 18.89 -5.01
N LYS A 162 21.82 20.15 -4.55
CA LYS A 162 22.66 21.28 -4.99
C LYS A 162 24.00 21.36 -4.26
N ASP A 163 24.10 20.81 -3.05
CA ASP A 163 25.34 20.76 -2.26
C ASP A 163 26.23 19.54 -2.59
N LYS A 164 25.89 18.76 -3.61
CA LYS A 164 26.67 17.62 -4.12
C LYS A 164 27.18 17.92 -5.53
#